data_AF-A0A9P5PUV8-F1
#
_entry.id   AF-A0A9P5PUV8-F1
#
_cell.length_a   1.000
_cell.length_b   1.000
_cell.length_c   1.000
_cell.angle_alpha   90.00
_cell.angle_beta   90.00
_cell.angle_gamma   90.00
#
_symmetry.space_group_name_H-M   'P 1'
#
loop_
_entity.id
_entity.type
_entity.pdbx_description
1 polymer ?
#
loop_
_entity_poly.entity_id
_entity_poly.type
_entity_poly.pdbx_seq_one_letter_code
_entity_poly.pdbx_strand_id
1 'polypeptide(L)'
;QCLDGTRVTVLDDIKIWFETGKEQVFWLNGAAGMGKTTIALSMAHRLSLSNQRSLMATFFCSRDSVDRKNSGLIFPTLACQLASQDRNFQDALLDVLSRYPYIGQALPHEQVQRLIVEPLQHIKPPTPIAFVIDALDEC
;
A
#
# COMPACT_ATOMS: atom_id res chain seq x y z
N GLN A 1 -3.87 -14.94 -7.63
CA GLN A 1 -2.88 -14.31 -8.54
C GLN A 1 -3.26 -14.63 -9.98
N CYS A 2 -2.70 -13.92 -10.94
CA CYS A 2 -2.82 -14.16 -12.37
C CYS A 2 -2.30 -15.57 -12.67
N LEU A 3 -2.92 -16.24 -13.63
CA LEU A 3 -2.42 -17.51 -14.13
C LEU A 3 -1.11 -17.26 -14.89
N ASP A 4 -0.21 -18.24 -14.86
CA ASP A 4 1.08 -18.15 -15.54
C ASP A 4 0.90 -17.83 -17.02
N GLY A 5 1.72 -16.90 -17.52
CA GLY A 5 1.65 -16.42 -18.90
C GLY A 5 0.48 -15.48 -19.20
N THR A 6 -0.40 -15.16 -18.23
CA THR A 6 -1.50 -14.20 -18.43
C THR A 6 -1.16 -12.82 -17.89
N ARG A 7 -1.75 -11.77 -18.48
CA ARG A 7 -1.61 -10.37 -18.02
C ARG A 7 -0.15 -9.91 -17.88
N VAL A 8 0.77 -10.52 -18.62
CA VAL A 8 2.21 -10.28 -18.53
C VAL A 8 2.53 -8.82 -18.84
N THR A 9 2.02 -8.29 -19.95
CA THR A 9 2.26 -6.91 -20.38
C THR A 9 1.89 -5.90 -19.29
N VAL A 10 0.68 -5.97 -18.74
CA VAL A 10 0.25 -5.00 -17.72
C VAL A 10 1.04 -5.14 -16.41
N LEU A 11 1.43 -6.35 -16.02
CA LEU A 11 2.27 -6.55 -14.84
C LEU A 11 3.68 -5.98 -15.04
N ASP A 12 4.22 -6.11 -16.26
CA ASP A 12 5.53 -5.57 -16.60
C ASP A 12 5.48 -4.04 -16.72
N ASP A 13 4.40 -3.46 -17.25
CA ASP A 13 4.18 -2.02 -17.28
C ASP A 13 4.14 -1.43 -15.86
N ILE A 14 3.41 -2.07 -14.93
CA ILE A 14 3.35 -1.64 -13.53
C ILE A 14 4.73 -1.76 -12.87
N LYS A 15 5.48 -2.83 -13.16
CA LYS A 15 6.84 -3.02 -12.64
C LYS A 15 7.77 -1.90 -13.11
N ILE A 16 7.77 -1.59 -14.41
CA ILE A 16 8.60 -0.52 -14.99
C ILE A 16 8.22 0.82 -14.37
N TRP A 17 6.93 1.11 -14.27
CA TRP A 17 6.44 2.32 -13.60
C TRP A 17 6.99 2.44 -12.17
N PHE A 18 6.87 1.38 -11.36
CA PHE A 18 7.36 1.35 -9.99
C PHE A 18 8.88 1.57 -9.89
N GLU A 19 9.66 0.91 -10.76
CA GLU A 19 11.12 1.00 -10.77
C GLU A 19 11.62 2.37 -11.24
N THR A 20 10.91 3.02 -12.17
CA THR A 20 11.29 4.36 -12.65
C THR A 20 11.03 5.46 -11.63
N GLY A 21 10.02 5.30 -10.77
CA GLY A 21 9.71 6.24 -9.68
C GLY A 21 9.37 7.67 -10.11
N LYS A 22 9.09 7.90 -11.41
CA LYS A 22 8.78 9.24 -11.94
C LYS A 22 7.39 9.72 -11.53
N GLU A 23 6.40 8.83 -11.60
CA GLU A 23 5.04 9.08 -11.15
C GLU A 23 4.75 8.32 -9.85
N GLN A 24 3.97 8.94 -8.95
CA GLN A 24 3.70 8.40 -7.61
C GLN A 24 2.44 7.51 -7.54
N VAL A 25 1.58 7.55 -8.56
CA VAL A 25 0.32 6.78 -8.60
C VAL A 25 0.15 6.09 -9.94
N PHE A 26 -0.10 4.78 -9.92
CA PHE A 26 -0.57 4.00 -11.06
C PHE A 26 -2.05 3.68 -10.89
N TRP A 27 -2.88 4.15 -11.81
CA TRP A 27 -4.33 3.92 -11.74
C TRP A 27 -4.73 2.76 -12.65
N LEU A 28 -4.97 1.58 -12.06
CA LEU A 28 -5.46 0.41 -12.79
C LEU A 28 -7.00 0.43 -12.87
N ASN A 29 -7.55 0.84 -14.01
CA ASN A 29 -8.99 0.86 -14.26
C ASN A 29 -9.42 -0.21 -15.29
N GLY A 30 -10.72 -0.46 -15.36
CA GLY A 30 -11.31 -1.43 -16.28
C GLY A 30 -12.68 -1.93 -15.80
N ALA A 31 -13.42 -2.58 -16.69
CA ALA A 31 -14.75 -3.09 -16.38
C ALA A 31 -14.75 -4.06 -15.18
N ALA A 32 -15.91 -4.19 -14.51
CA ALA A 32 -16.12 -5.21 -13.49
C ALA A 32 -15.83 -6.61 -14.07
N GLY A 33 -15.24 -7.49 -13.26
CA GLY A 33 -14.89 -8.86 -13.69
C GLY A 33 -13.61 -9.00 -14.53
N MET A 34 -12.93 -7.91 -14.91
CA MET A 34 -11.69 -8.00 -15.71
C MET A 34 -10.44 -8.49 -14.95
N GLY A 35 -10.56 -8.80 -13.66
CA GLY A 35 -9.46 -9.34 -12.85
C GLY A 35 -8.47 -8.30 -12.34
N LYS A 36 -8.90 -7.05 -12.10
CA LYS A 36 -8.06 -5.97 -11.55
C LYS A 36 -7.45 -6.33 -10.19
N THR A 37 -8.29 -6.82 -9.26
CA THR A 37 -7.85 -7.36 -7.97
C THR A 37 -6.82 -8.48 -8.14
N THR A 38 -7.00 -9.34 -9.14
CA THR A 38 -6.06 -10.42 -9.47
C THR A 38 -4.71 -9.87 -9.92
N ILE A 39 -4.68 -8.80 -10.72
CA ILE A 39 -3.45 -8.10 -11.13
C ILE A 39 -2.79 -7.46 -9.89
N ALA A 40 -3.54 -6.72 -9.08
CA ALA A 40 -3.06 -6.07 -7.86
C ALA A 40 -2.40 -7.08 -6.89
N LEU A 41 -3.06 -8.22 -6.63
CA LEU A 41 -2.53 -9.32 -5.83
C LEU A 41 -1.26 -9.94 -6.43
N SER A 42 -1.20 -10.06 -7.76
CA SER A 42 -0.03 -10.63 -8.44
C SER A 42 1.17 -9.69 -8.34
N MET A 43 0.91 -8.39 -8.44
CA MET A 43 1.95 -7.39 -8.34
C MET A 43 2.46 -7.26 -6.90
N ALA A 44 1.56 -7.31 -5.91
CA ALA A 44 1.93 -7.41 -4.50
C ALA A 44 2.86 -8.60 -4.24
N HIS A 45 2.52 -9.77 -4.77
CA HIS A 45 3.34 -10.96 -4.64
C HIS A 45 4.70 -10.85 -5.35
N ARG A 46 4.73 -10.36 -6.59
CA ARG A 46 5.98 -10.17 -7.35
C ARG A 46 6.95 -9.23 -6.61
N LEU A 47 6.43 -8.15 -6.02
CA LEU A 47 7.24 -7.21 -5.25
C LEU A 47 7.71 -7.81 -3.92
N SER A 48 6.88 -8.60 -3.23
CA SER A 48 7.31 -9.31 -2.00
C SER A 48 8.42 -10.34 -2.23
N LEU A 49 8.54 -10.86 -3.45
CA LEU A 49 9.59 -11.81 -3.85
C LEU A 49 10.82 -11.12 -4.46
N SER A 50 10.77 -9.80 -4.67
CA SER A 50 11.88 -9.10 -5.28
C SER A 50 13.07 -9.04 -4.31
N ASN A 51 14.29 -9.18 -4.84
CA ASN A 51 15.52 -9.09 -4.05
C ASN A 51 15.81 -7.66 -3.53
N GLN A 52 15.06 -6.67 -4.03
CA GLN A 52 15.07 -5.34 -3.44
C GLN A 52 14.23 -5.41 -2.17
N ARG A 53 14.80 -4.98 -1.05
CA ARG A 53 14.18 -4.97 0.29
C ARG A 53 13.07 -3.89 0.38
N SER A 54 12.25 -3.78 -0.65
CA SER A 54 11.23 -2.77 -0.83
C SER A 54 10.10 -3.04 0.15
N LEU A 55 9.84 -2.07 1.02
CA LEU A 55 8.71 -2.15 1.91
C LEU A 55 7.42 -2.08 1.09
N MET A 56 6.42 -2.85 1.51
CA MET A 56 5.13 -2.86 0.85
C MET A 56 4.01 -2.88 1.87
N ALA A 57 2.88 -2.26 1.54
CA ALA A 57 1.64 -2.49 2.24
C ALA A 57 0.46 -2.59 1.28
N THR A 58 -0.57 -3.33 1.68
CA THR A 58 -1.75 -3.59 0.87
C THR A 58 -3.03 -3.37 1.69
N PHE A 59 -4.07 -2.85 1.04
CA PHE A 59 -5.42 -2.79 1.57
C PHE A 59 -6.42 -3.11 0.47
N PHE A 60 -7.25 -4.11 0.67
CA PHE A 60 -8.26 -4.53 -0.30
C PHE A 60 -9.63 -4.15 0.26
N CYS A 61 -10.24 -3.09 -0.27
CA CYS A 61 -11.59 -2.69 0.13
C CYS A 61 -12.59 -3.81 -0.20
N SER A 62 -13.63 -3.94 0.61
CA SER A 62 -14.67 -4.96 0.42
C SER A 62 -15.90 -4.64 1.24
N ARG A 63 -17.06 -4.52 0.59
CA ARG A 63 -18.35 -4.23 1.24
C ARG A 63 -18.78 -5.29 2.26
N ASP A 64 -18.34 -6.52 2.06
CA ASP A 64 -18.71 -7.69 2.87
C ASP A 64 -17.92 -7.81 4.17
N SER A 65 -16.94 -6.95 4.41
CA SER A 65 -16.09 -6.98 5.60
C SER A 65 -16.17 -5.66 6.36
N VAL A 66 -16.45 -5.74 7.66
CA VAL A 66 -16.61 -4.56 8.52
C VAL A 66 -15.37 -3.68 8.53
N ASP A 67 -14.19 -4.27 8.56
CA ASP A 67 -12.93 -3.53 8.57
C ASP A 67 -12.58 -3.02 7.18
N ARG A 68 -12.80 -3.84 6.14
CA ARG A 68 -12.40 -3.50 4.76
C ARG A 68 -13.36 -2.57 4.03
N LYS A 69 -14.56 -2.33 4.56
CA LYS A 69 -15.46 -1.26 4.08
C LYS A 69 -15.20 0.09 4.77
N ASN A 70 -14.31 0.14 5.76
CA ASN A 70 -14.03 1.36 6.51
C ASN A 70 -12.77 2.04 5.94
N SER A 71 -12.96 3.10 5.16
CA SER A 71 -11.86 3.90 4.61
C SER A 71 -10.93 4.49 5.67
N GLY A 72 -11.43 4.72 6.89
CA GLY A 72 -10.63 5.17 8.03
C GLY A 72 -9.61 4.13 8.54
N LEU A 73 -9.66 2.88 8.06
CA LEU A 73 -8.70 1.84 8.39
C LEU A 73 -7.62 1.63 7.33
N ILE A 74 -7.69 2.31 6.18
CA ILE A 74 -6.70 2.17 5.10
C ILE A 74 -5.30 2.50 5.63
N PHE A 75 -5.06 3.74 6.04
CA PHE A 75 -3.72 4.17 6.45
C PHE A 75 -3.22 3.54 7.75
N PRO A 76 -4.05 3.34 8.80
CA PRO A 76 -3.63 2.57 9.98
C PRO A 76 -3.17 1.15 9.63
N THR A 77 -3.89 0.46 8.74
CA THR A 77 -3.53 -0.89 8.31
C THR A 77 -2.22 -0.87 7.52
N LEU A 78 -2.05 0.07 6.59
CA LEU A 78 -0.83 0.21 5.81
C LEU A 78 0.39 0.51 6.70
N ALA A 79 0.25 1.42 7.68
CA ALA A 79 1.31 1.76 8.62
C ALA A 79 1.72 0.56 9.50
N CYS A 80 0.74 -0.19 10.01
CA CYS A 80 1.02 -1.42 10.77
C CYS A 80 1.76 -2.46 9.94
N GLN A 81 1.41 -2.63 8.66
CA GLN A 81 2.10 -3.56 7.77
C GLN A 81 3.54 -3.12 7.47
N LEU A 82 3.80 -1.82 7.32
CA LEU A 82 5.17 -1.32 7.15
C LEU A 82 6.01 -1.51 8.42
N ALA A 83 5.43 -1.20 9.59
CA ALA A 83 6.11 -1.35 10.88
C ALA A 83 6.48 -2.80 11.20
N SER A 84 5.73 -3.78 10.70
CA SER A 84 6.10 -5.20 10.86
C SER A 84 7.27 -5.63 9.97
N GLN A 85 7.60 -4.85 8.93
CA GLN A 85 8.66 -5.16 7.96
C GLN A 85 9.96 -4.39 8.24
N ASP A 86 9.88 -3.16 8.78
CA ASP A 86 11.04 -2.32 9.07
C ASP A 86 11.00 -1.74 10.48
N ARG A 87 12.06 -2.01 11.26
CA ARG A 87 12.17 -1.53 12.64
C ARG A 87 12.33 -0.02 12.73
N ASN A 88 13.04 0.60 11.78
CA ASN A 88 13.21 2.06 11.83
C ASN A 88 11.86 2.76 11.59
N PHE A 89 11.05 2.25 10.66
CA PHE A 89 9.69 2.70 10.44
C PHE A 89 8.83 2.49 11.68
N GLN A 90 8.93 1.32 12.32
CA GLN A 90 8.21 1.03 13.56
C GLN A 90 8.54 2.05 14.66
N ASP A 91 9.82 2.32 14.90
CA ASP A 91 10.27 3.27 15.92
C ASP A 91 9.76 4.70 15.62
N ALA A 92 9.87 5.13 14.36
CA ALA A 92 9.36 6.43 13.93
C ALA A 92 7.83 6.53 14.06
N LEU A 93 7.10 5.45 13.75
CA LEU A 93 5.66 5.37 13.91
C LEU A 93 5.25 5.45 15.39
N LEU A 94 5.96 4.77 16.29
CA LEU A 94 5.71 4.82 17.73
C LEU A 94 5.90 6.23 18.29
N ASP A 95 6.90 6.97 17.82
CA ASP A 95 7.08 8.39 18.19
C ASP A 95 5.87 9.23 17.77
N VAL A 96 5.38 9.07 16.53
CA VAL A 96 4.15 9.75 16.06
C VAL A 96 2.96 9.40 16.95
N LEU A 97 2.76 8.12 17.26
CA LEU A 97 1.63 7.67 18.09
C LEU A 97 1.71 8.20 19.52
N SER A 98 2.92 8.42 20.06
CA SER A 98 3.11 9.05 21.37
C SER A 98 2.63 10.51 21.39
N ARG A 99 2.81 11.23 20.27
CA ARG A 99 2.39 12.63 20.09
C ARG A 99 0.93 12.77 19.67
N TYR A 100 0.39 11.78 18.96
CA TYR A 100 -0.97 11.78 18.42
C TYR A 100 -1.71 10.46 18.71
N PRO A 101 -2.12 10.18 19.96
CA PRO A 101 -2.67 8.87 20.34
C PRO A 101 -3.96 8.47 19.61
N TYR A 102 -4.74 9.44 19.13
CA TYR A 102 -6.03 9.23 18.48
C TYR A 102 -5.98 9.36 16.95
N ILE A 103 -4.78 9.44 16.36
CA ILE A 103 -4.63 9.67 14.91
C ILE A 103 -5.32 8.60 14.05
N GLY A 104 -5.48 7.37 14.56
CA GLY A 104 -6.21 6.31 13.87
C GLY A 104 -7.73 6.58 13.70
N GLN A 105 -8.27 7.58 14.39
CA GLN A 105 -9.67 8.02 14.28
C GLN A 105 -9.81 9.32 13.47
N ALA A 106 -8.69 9.92 13.05
CA ALA A 106 -8.66 11.16 12.30
C ALA A 106 -9.12 10.96 10.84
N LEU A 107 -9.25 12.06 10.10
CA LEU A 107 -9.61 11.98 8.69
C LEU A 107 -8.48 11.33 7.87
N PRO A 108 -8.78 10.64 6.75
CA PRO A 108 -7.76 9.90 5.99
C PRO A 108 -6.55 10.74 5.54
N HIS A 109 -6.77 12.02 5.21
CA HIS A 109 -5.67 12.93 4.83
C HIS A 109 -4.73 13.28 6.00
N GLU A 110 -5.25 13.32 7.24
CA GLU A 110 -4.43 13.51 8.44
C GLU A 110 -3.71 12.21 8.79
N GLN A 111 -4.42 11.08 8.66
CA GLN A 111 -3.85 9.74 8.86
C GLN A 111 -2.66 9.51 7.94
N VAL A 112 -2.78 9.74 6.62
CA VAL A 112 -1.65 9.53 5.69
C VAL A 112 -0.46 10.43 6.03
N GLN A 113 -0.72 11.69 6.37
CA GLN A 113 0.36 12.63 6.70
C GLN A 113 1.15 12.18 7.93
N ARG A 114 0.46 11.70 8.96
CA ARG A 114 1.08 11.34 10.25
C ARG A 114 1.55 9.89 10.32
N LEU A 115 0.74 8.94 9.87
CA LEU A 115 1.04 7.51 9.98
C LEU A 115 1.97 7.01 8.87
N ILE A 116 2.06 7.71 7.74
CA ILE A 116 2.86 7.28 6.58
C ILE A 116 3.96 8.30 6.28
N VAL A 117 3.60 9.54 5.91
CA VAL A 117 4.57 10.51 5.39
C VAL A 117 5.63 10.88 6.42
N GLU A 118 5.21 11.24 7.63
CA GLU A 118 6.12 11.68 8.69
C GLU A 118 7.15 10.59 9.11
N PRO A 119 6.76 9.32 9.37
CA PRO A 119 7.71 8.23 9.61
C PRO A 119 8.67 8.01 8.43
N LEU A 120 8.18 8.06 7.19
CA LEU A 120 9.02 7.88 6.00
C LEU A 120 10.05 8.99 5.80
N GLN A 121 9.68 10.24 6.14
CA GLN A 121 10.61 11.36 6.12
C GLN A 121 11.73 11.21 7.15
N HIS A 122 11.45 10.56 8.29
CA HIS A 122 12.44 10.31 9.32
C HIS A 122 13.47 9.26 8.89
N ILE A 123 13.02 8.12 8.35
CA ILE A 123 13.91 6.99 8.03
C ILE A 123 14.59 7.11 6.67
N LYS A 124 14.06 7.94 5.75
CA LYS A 124 14.58 8.16 4.39
C LYS A 124 14.97 6.85 3.71
N PRO A 125 13.97 5.99 3.40
CA PRO A 125 14.24 4.63 2.93
C PRO A 125 15.08 4.68 1.63
N PRO A 126 16.07 3.79 1.47
CA PRO A 126 16.95 3.78 0.30
C PRO A 126 16.27 3.22 -0.95
N THR A 127 15.08 2.62 -0.82
CA THR A 127 14.32 1.98 -1.89
C THR A 127 12.89 2.50 -1.93
N PRO A 128 12.22 2.47 -3.11
CA PRO A 128 10.81 2.78 -3.22
C PRO A 128 9.94 1.89 -2.32
N ILE A 129 8.82 2.45 -1.86
CA ILE A 129 7.81 1.74 -1.07
C ILE A 129 6.55 1.60 -1.89
N ALA A 130 5.97 0.40 -1.90
CA ALA A 130 4.77 0.11 -2.65
C ALA A 130 3.53 0.11 -1.75
N PHE A 131 2.52 0.87 -2.13
CA PHE A 131 1.18 0.77 -1.55
C PHE A 131 0.21 0.25 -2.61
N VAL A 132 -0.49 -0.83 -2.30
CA VAL A 132 -1.52 -1.39 -3.19
C VAL A 132 -2.88 -1.23 -2.51
N ILE A 133 -3.74 -0.41 -3.11
CA ILE A 133 -5.10 -0.22 -2.65
C ILE A 133 -6.04 -0.65 -3.77
N ASP A 134 -6.88 -1.64 -3.50
CA ASP A 134 -7.81 -2.21 -4.47
C ASP A 134 -9.26 -1.93 -4.08
N ALA A 135 -10.13 -1.82 -5.09
CA ALA A 135 -11.58 -1.62 -4.94
C ALA A 135 -11.96 -0.41 -4.08
N LEU A 136 -11.26 0.73 -4.21
CA LEU A 136 -11.44 1.91 -3.35
C LEU A 136 -12.91 2.42 -3.30
N ASP A 137 -13.72 2.12 -4.31
CA ASP A 137 -15.16 2.40 -4.41
C ASP A 137 -16.08 1.44 -3.62
N GLU A 138 -15.49 0.42 -2.99
CA GLU A 138 -16.14 -0.52 -2.07
C GLU A 138 -15.84 -0.23 -0.59
N CYS A 139 -15.02 0.79 -0.35
CA CYS A 139 -14.97 1.56 0.89
C CYS A 139 -15.98 2.74 0.82
#